data_AF-A0A3D2SXN4-F1
#
_entry.id   AF-A0A3D2SXN4-F1
#
_cell.length_a   1.000
_cell.length_b   1.000
_cell.length_c   1.000
_cell.angle_alpha   90.00
_cell.angle_beta   90.00
_cell.angle_gamma   90.00
#
_symmetry.space_group_name_H-M   'P 1'
#
loop_
_entity.id
_entity.type
_entity.pdbx_description
1 polymer ?
#
loop_
_entity_poly.entity_id
_entity_poly.type
_entity_poly.pdbx_seq_one_letter_code
_entity_poly.pdbx_strand_id
1 'polypeptide(L)'
;MSTGEAHKPPPYMLVWVGLFALTIMEVIYATLSSIPKIWLAIGLMAMAFLKAYWVAIYYMHLKWEPKRLWLLVSVPIPLIMILIFVVLNEIF
;
A
#
# COMPACT_ATOMS: atom_id res chain seq x y z
N MET A 1 16.57 22.88 33.92
CA MET A 1 15.46 22.74 32.95
C MET A 1 16.08 22.63 31.56
N SER A 2 16.31 21.40 31.07
CA SER A 2 16.78 21.21 29.69
C SER A 2 15.57 21.39 28.78
N THR A 3 15.64 22.39 27.91
CA THR A 3 14.66 22.71 26.88
C THR A 3 14.46 21.47 25.99
N GLY A 4 13.33 20.79 26.18
CA GLY A 4 12.95 19.65 25.36
C GLY A 4 12.88 20.08 23.91
N GLU A 5 13.79 19.56 23.09
CA GLU A 5 13.71 19.68 21.64
C GLU A 5 12.31 19.22 21.22
N ALA A 6 11.56 20.12 20.58
CA ALA A 6 10.26 19.79 20.03
C ALA A 6 10.47 18.78 18.90
N HIS A 7 10.44 17.48 19.24
CA HIS A 7 10.46 16.39 18.29
C HIS A 7 9.31 16.62 17.31
N LYS A 8 9.64 17.08 16.10
CA LYS A 8 8.66 17.34 15.05
C LYS A 8 7.97 16.01 14.76
N PRO A 9 6.69 15.83 15.12
CA PRO A 9 6.03 14.55 14.92
C PRO A 9 6.07 14.25 13.42
N PRO A 10 6.42 13.02 13.02
CA PRO A 10 6.38 12.63 11.62
C PRO A 10 4.98 12.96 11.06
N PRO A 11 4.87 13.40 9.80
CA PRO A 11 3.62 13.91 9.24
C PRO A 11 2.62 12.79 8.91
N TYR A 12 2.26 11.94 9.89
CA TYR A 12 1.31 10.85 9.72
C TYR A 12 -0.07 11.33 9.28
N MET A 13 -0.50 12.51 9.75
CA MET A 13 -1.76 13.12 9.35
C MET A 13 -1.78 13.48 7.85
N LEU A 14 -0.66 13.95 7.28
CA LEU A 14 -0.58 14.25 5.84
C LEU A 14 -0.64 12.98 5.00
N VAL A 15 0.03 11.91 5.42
CA VAL A 15 -0.01 10.61 4.76
C VAL A 15 -1.41 10.00 4.85
N TRP A 16 -2.07 10.13 6.00
CA TRP A 16 -3.44 9.67 6.19
C TRP A 16 -4.42 10.38 5.24
N VAL A 17 -4.35 11.71 5.12
CA VAL A 17 -5.18 12.46 4.17
C VAL A 17 -4.88 12.04 2.71
N GLY A 18 -3.62 11.78 2.37
CA GLY A 18 -3.26 11.29 1.04
C GLY A 18 -3.83 9.90 0.73
N LEU A 19 -3.77 8.96 1.69
CA LEU A 19 -4.37 7.63 1.55
C LEU A 19 -5.91 7.72 1.46
N PHE A 20 -6.52 8.62 2.23
CA PHE A 20 -7.95 8.89 2.19
C PHE A 20 -8.38 9.46 0.83
N ALA A 21 -7.66 10.43 0.28
CA ALA A 21 -7.91 10.94 -1.06
C ALA A 21 -7.75 9.85 -2.13
N LEU A 22 -6.73 9.00 -2.00
CA LEU A 22 -6.48 7.90 -2.95
C LEU A 22 -7.58 6.85 -2.91
N THR A 23 -8.15 6.56 -1.74
CA THR A 23 -9.30 5.64 -1.61
C THR A 23 -10.59 6.24 -2.19
N ILE A 24 -10.84 7.53 -2.03
CA ILE A 24 -11.97 8.19 -2.71
C ILE A 24 -11.81 8.10 -4.23
N MET A 25 -10.62 8.39 -4.75
CA MET A 25 -10.35 8.27 -6.19
C MET A 25 -10.54 6.84 -6.69
N GLU A 26 -10.13 5.84 -5.91
CA GLU A 26 -10.32 4.42 -6.24
C GLU A 26 -11.79 4.04 -6.32
N VAL A 27 -12.61 4.48 -5.36
CA VAL A 27 -14.06 4.24 -5.36
C VAL A 27 -14.72 4.89 -6.58
N ILE A 28 -14.37 6.15 -6.87
CA ILE A 28 -14.89 6.84 -8.06
C ILE A 28 -14.48 6.09 -9.33
N TYR A 29 -13.19 5.72 -9.45
CA TYR A 29 -12.67 5.00 -10.61
C TYR A 29 -13.34 3.63 -10.78
N ALA A 30 -13.61 2.90 -9.70
CA ALA A 30 -14.34 1.64 -9.73
C ALA A 30 -15.81 1.81 -10.17
N THR A 31 -16.44 2.94 -9.84
CA THR A 31 -17.82 3.24 -10.24
C THR A 31 -17.94 3.74 -11.68
N LEU A 32 -16.83 4.08 -12.35
CA LEU A 32 -16.84 4.43 -13.77
C LEU A 32 -17.05 3.16 -14.61
N SER A 33 -18.31 2.87 -14.91
CA SER A 33 -18.75 1.70 -15.67
C SER A 33 -18.39 1.70 -17.16
N SER A 34 -17.85 2.80 -17.68
CA SER A 34 -17.53 2.95 -19.12
C SER A 34 -16.17 2.36 -19.53
N ILE A 35 -15.37 1.85 -18.60
CA ILE A 35 -14.01 1.37 -18.87
C ILE A 35 -14.00 -0.17 -19.01
N PRO A 36 -13.26 -0.75 -19.97
CA PRO A 36 -13.08 -2.19 -20.06
C PRO A 36 -12.55 -2.79 -18.74
N LYS A 37 -13.11 -3.93 -18.31
CA LYS A 37 -12.82 -4.56 -17.01
C LYS A 37 -11.32 -4.78 -16.74
N ILE A 38 -10.55 -5.07 -17.79
CA ILE A 38 -9.08 -5.24 -17.72
C ILE A 38 -8.37 -3.92 -17.35
N TRP A 39 -8.78 -2.81 -17.95
CA TRP A 39 -8.21 -1.50 -17.66
C TRP A 39 -8.59 -1.02 -16.25
N LEU A 40 -9.83 -1.31 -15.82
CA LEU A 40 -10.24 -1.08 -14.44
C LEU A 40 -9.37 -1.87 -13.45
N ALA A 41 -9.18 -3.16 -13.69
CA ALA A 41 -8.37 -4.02 -12.82
C ALA A 41 -6.92 -3.53 -12.72
N ILE A 42 -6.29 -3.17 -13.84
CA ILE A 42 -4.92 -2.63 -13.85
C ILE A 42 -4.84 -1.30 -13.10
N GLY A 43 -5.80 -0.39 -13.31
CA GLY A 43 -5.84 0.91 -12.64
C GLY A 43 -6.02 0.80 -11.12
N LEU A 44 -6.95 -0.05 -10.68
CA LEU A 44 -7.18 -0.34 -9.26
C LEU A 44 -5.95 -0.99 -8.62
N MET A 45 -5.31 -1.93 -9.32
CA MET A 45 -4.12 -2.60 -8.82
C MET A 45 -2.94 -1.63 -8.69
N ALA A 46 -2.76 -0.71 -9.65
CA ALA A 46 -1.76 0.35 -9.54
C ALA A 46 -1.99 1.27 -8.33
N MET A 47 -3.25 1.68 -8.08
CA MET A 47 -3.59 2.48 -6.89
C MET A 47 -3.36 1.69 -5.59
N ALA A 48 -3.64 0.39 -5.57
CA ALA A 48 -3.36 -0.48 -4.43
C ALA A 48 -1.86 -0.55 -4.11
N PHE A 49 -0.99 -0.69 -5.12
CA PHE A 49 0.46 -0.68 -4.94
C PHE A 49 0.98 0.68 -4.42
N LEU A 50 0.45 1.79 -4.94
CA LEU A 50 0.79 3.13 -4.45
C LEU A 50 0.43 3.32 -2.97
N LYS A 51 -0.75 2.86 -2.53
CA LYS A 51 -1.14 2.85 -1.12
C LYS A 51 -0.18 2.01 -0.28
N ALA A 52 0.10 0.78 -0.71
CA ALA A 52 1.02 -0.11 -0.01
C ALA A 52 2.42 0.49 0.14
N TYR A 53 2.92 1.17 -0.91
CA TYR A 53 4.20 1.87 -0.88
C TYR A 53 4.22 3.03 0.13
N TRP A 54 3.16 3.85 0.14
CA TRP A 54 3.01 4.93 1.12
C TRP A 54 2.94 4.40 2.56
N VAL A 55 2.17 3.33 2.79
CA VAL A 55 2.07 2.67 4.09
C VAL A 55 3.42 2.09 4.52
N ALA A 56 4.13 1.41 3.62
CA ALA A 56 5.44 0.82 3.91
C ALA A 56 6.48 1.89 4.31
N ILE A 57 6.53 3.02 3.60
CA ILE A 57 7.52 4.07 3.88
C ILE A 57 7.19 4.85 5.14
N TYR A 58 5.92 5.21 5.35
CA TYR A 58 5.54 6.18 6.38
C TYR A 58 4.92 5.57 7.63
N TYR A 59 4.10 4.53 7.49
CA TYR A 59 3.42 3.90 8.63
C TYR A 59 4.23 2.75 9.22
N MET A 60 4.87 1.94 8.39
CA MET A 60 5.73 0.85 8.86
C MET A 60 7.14 1.31 9.25
N HIS A 61 7.46 2.60 9.13
CA HIS A 61 8.77 3.19 9.49
C HIS A 61 9.98 2.56 8.79
N LEU A 62 9.78 1.71 7.77
CA LEU A 62 10.83 0.93 7.09
C LEU A 62 11.94 1.80 6.49
N LYS A 63 11.67 3.08 6.20
CA LYS A 63 12.68 4.04 5.73
C LYS A 63 13.76 4.36 6.79
N TRP A 64 13.40 4.29 8.08
CA TRP A 64 14.25 4.68 9.21
C TRP A 64 14.77 3.49 10.02
N GLU A 65 14.37 2.27 9.66
CA GLU A 65 14.72 1.02 10.34
C GLU A 65 15.70 0.15 9.54
N PRO A 66 16.42 -0.79 10.19
CA PRO A 66 17.40 -1.63 9.51
C PRO A 66 16.77 -2.54 8.45
N LYS A 67 17.51 -2.78 7.36
CA LYS A 67 17.11 -3.60 6.18
C LYS A 67 16.56 -5.00 6.51
N ARG A 68 16.75 -5.51 7.73
CA ARG A 68 16.20 -6.79 8.21
C ARG A 68 14.67 -6.78 8.35
N LEU A 69 14.06 -5.63 8.69
CA LEU A 69 12.59 -5.52 8.74
C LEU A 69 11.96 -5.54 7.34
N TRP A 70 12.70 -5.08 6.32
CA TRP A 70 12.31 -5.23 4.91
C TRP A 70 12.16 -6.70 4.51
N LEU A 71 13.06 -7.57 4.98
CA LEU A 71 12.97 -9.02 4.77
C LEU A 71 11.70 -9.59 5.42
N LEU A 72 11.38 -9.17 6.65
CA LEU A 72 10.22 -9.66 7.39
C LEU A 72 8.90 -9.29 6.71
N VAL A 73 8.79 -8.06 6.18
CA VAL A 73 7.62 -7.62 5.39
C VAL A 73 7.51 -8.37 4.05
N SER A 74 8.64 -8.84 3.50
CA SER A 74 8.64 -9.59 2.23
C SER A 74 8.25 -11.07 2.36
N VAL A 75 8.29 -11.66 3.56
CA VAL A 75 7.93 -13.07 3.83
C VAL A 75 6.53 -13.48 3.32
N PRO A 76 5.46 -12.71 3.49
CA PRO A 76 4.13 -13.10 2.98
C PRO A 76 4.02 -13.09 1.45
N ILE A 77 4.89 -12.37 0.73
CA ILE A 77 4.81 -12.24 -0.74
C ILE A 77 4.92 -13.59 -1.46
N PRO A 78 5.97 -14.43 -1.23
CA PRO A 78 6.05 -15.74 -1.88
C PRO A 78 4.88 -16.65 -1.52
N LEU A 79 4.35 -16.55 -0.30
CA LEU A 79 3.20 -17.35 0.14
C LEU A 79 1.93 -16.96 -0.64
N ILE A 80 1.69 -15.66 -0.84
CA ILE A 80 0.61 -15.15 -1.70
C ILE A 80 0.78 -15.62 -3.14
N MET A 81 2.00 -15.59 -3.68
CA MET A 81 2.26 -16.06 -5.05
C MET A 81 1.91 -17.53 -5.21
N ILE A 82 2.34 -18.40 -4.29
CA ILE A 82 2.00 -19.82 -4.31
C ILE A 82 0.48 -19.99 -4.25
N LEU A 83 -0.21 -19.25 -3.38
CA LEU A 83 -1.67 -19.33 -3.24
C LEU A 83 -2.38 -18.98 -4.55
N ILE A 84 -1.97 -17.89 -5.22
CA ILE A 84 -2.51 -17.46 -6.51
C ILE A 84 -2.29 -18.56 -7.57
N PHE A 85 -1.08 -19.13 -7.65
CA PHE A 85 -0.78 -20.18 -8.62
C PHE A 85 -1.61 -21.44 -8.40
N VAL A 86 -1.76 -21.88 -7.15
CA VAL A 86 -2.56 -23.06 -6.82
C VAL A 86 -4.03 -22.84 -7.18
N VAL A 87 -4.60 -21.70 -6.79
CA VAL A 87 -6.00 -21.36 -7.08
C VAL A 87 -6.25 -21.24 -8.58
N LEU A 88 -5.35 -20.59 -9.33
CA LEU A 88 -5.49 -20.52 -10.79
C LEU A 88 -5.45 -21.91 -11.42
N ASN A 89 -4.54 -22.78 -10.98
CA ASN A 89 -4.41 -24.13 -11.51
C ASN A 89 -5.57 -25.08 -11.10
N GLU A 90 -6.34 -24.73 -10.08
CA GLU A 90 -7.57 -25.44 -9.71
C GLU A 90 -8.78 -24.94 -10.50
N ILE A 91 -8.80 -23.66 -10.90
CA ILE A 91 -9.88 -23.04 -11.66
C ILE A 91 -9.82 -23.38 -13.16
N PHE A 92 -8.62 -23.57 -13.72
CA PHE A 92 -8.39 -23.93 -15.13
C PHE A 92 -8.27 -25.44 -15.34
#